data_AF-A0A067G4L6-F1
#
_entry.id   AF-A0A067G4L6-F1
#
_cell.length_a   1.000
_cell.length_b   1.000
_cell.length_c   1.000
_cell.angle_alpha   90.00
_cell.angle_beta   90.00
_cell.angle_gamma   90.00
#
_symmetry.space_group_name_H-M   'P 1'
#
loop_
_entity.id
_entity.type
_entity.pdbx_description
1 polymer ?
#
loop_
_entity_poly.entity_id
_entity_poly.type
_entity_poly.pdbx_seq_one_letter_code
_entity_poly.pdbx_strand_id
1 'polypeptide(L)'
;MMGLTYFMLDQSRKEAEYCMENAFTTYAKIGSSGQQNATRCGLWWVEMLKARHQYKDAATVYFRICGEEPLHSAVMLEQASYCYLLSKPPMLHKYGFHLVLSGDRYKKCDQINHAIRTYRSAVSVYKGSTWSHIKDHVHFHIGQWYAVLGMHDIAVAHMLE
;
A
#
# COMPACT_ATOMS: atom_id res chain seq x y z
N MET A 1 -20.19 -12.61 -2.16
CA MET A 1 -21.41 -11.99 -1.61
C MET A 1 -21.79 -12.53 -0.22
N MET A 2 -21.76 -13.84 0.04
CA MET A 2 -22.11 -14.38 1.37
C MET A 2 -21.27 -13.82 2.54
N GLY A 3 -19.97 -13.59 2.32
CA GLY A 3 -19.11 -13.00 3.35
C GLY A 3 -19.55 -11.60 3.79
N LEU A 4 -19.93 -10.76 2.82
CA LEU A 4 -20.45 -9.42 3.08
C LEU A 4 -21.82 -9.46 3.77
N THR A 5 -22.71 -10.38 3.40
CA THR A 5 -24.01 -10.52 4.06
C THR A 5 -23.86 -10.97 5.51
N TYR A 6 -22.99 -11.95 5.80
CA TYR A 6 -22.70 -12.34 7.18
C TYR A 6 -22.15 -11.16 7.99
N PHE A 7 -21.24 -10.38 7.41
CA PHE A 7 -20.72 -9.17 8.04
C PHE A 7 -21.79 -8.12 8.33
N MET A 8 -22.65 -7.80 7.35
CA MET A 8 -23.68 -6.76 7.50
C MET A 8 -24.78 -7.15 8.50
N LEU A 9 -25.09 -8.44 8.62
CA LEU A 9 -26.03 -8.95 9.60
C LEU A 9 -25.40 -9.18 10.99
N ASP A 10 -24.12 -8.83 11.15
CA ASP A 10 -23.27 -9.16 12.29
C ASP A 10 -23.36 -10.64 12.71
N GLN A 11 -23.54 -11.50 11.72
CA GLN A 11 -23.59 -12.95 11.87
C GLN A 11 -22.18 -13.50 11.73
N SER A 12 -21.78 -14.27 12.74
CA SER A 12 -20.57 -15.08 12.82
C SER A 12 -19.37 -14.61 11.99
N ARG A 13 -18.47 -13.88 12.65
CA ARG A 13 -17.27 -13.28 12.05
C ARG A 13 -16.41 -14.27 11.26
N LYS A 14 -16.22 -15.48 11.80
CA LYS A 14 -15.32 -16.49 11.22
C LYS A 14 -15.81 -16.94 9.84
N GLU A 15 -17.12 -17.10 9.68
CA GLU A 15 -17.79 -17.51 8.45
C GLU A 15 -17.74 -16.39 7.42
N ALA A 16 -17.94 -15.14 7.85
CA ALA A 16 -17.79 -13.98 6.99
C ALA A 16 -16.38 -13.91 6.37
N GLU A 17 -15.34 -13.99 7.21
CA GLU A 17 -13.95 -13.95 6.78
C GLU A 17 -13.57 -15.18 5.93
N TYR A 18 -14.01 -16.38 6.30
CA TYR A 18 -13.81 -17.61 5.52
C TYR A 18 -14.42 -17.50 4.11
N CYS A 19 -15.64 -16.97 4.00
CA CYS A 19 -16.28 -16.79 2.70
C CYS A 19 -15.52 -15.80 1.81
N MET A 20 -14.99 -14.71 2.39
CA MET A 20 -14.20 -13.73 1.62
C MET A 20 -12.86 -14.31 1.17
N GLU A 21 -12.15 -15.00 2.06
CA GLU A 21 -10.88 -15.68 1.74
C GLU A 21 -11.06 -16.73 0.63
N ASN A 22 -12.08 -17.58 0.75
CA ASN A 22 -12.36 -18.61 -0.26
C ASN A 22 -12.68 -17.98 -1.61
N ALA A 23 -13.58 -16.99 -1.65
CA ALA A 23 -13.94 -16.30 -2.89
C ALA A 23 -12.73 -15.60 -3.53
N PHE A 24 -11.94 -14.88 -2.73
CA PHE A 24 -10.71 -14.23 -3.21
C PHE A 24 -9.75 -15.25 -3.82
N THR A 25 -9.48 -16.34 -3.11
CA THR A 25 -8.59 -17.41 -3.58
C THR A 25 -9.10 -18.06 -4.86
N THR A 26 -10.40 -18.28 -4.99
CA THR A 26 -11.00 -18.79 -6.24
C THR A 26 -10.76 -17.83 -7.40
N TYR A 27 -11.03 -16.53 -7.23
CA TYR A 27 -10.80 -15.56 -8.30
C TYR A 27 -9.31 -15.42 -8.67
N ALA A 28 -8.42 -15.41 -7.68
CA ALA A 28 -6.98 -15.32 -7.91
C ALA A 28 -6.45 -16.53 -8.68
N LYS A 29 -6.96 -17.74 -8.40
CA LYS A 29 -6.55 -18.99 -9.10
C LYS A 29 -6.92 -19.01 -10.58
N ILE A 30 -7.91 -18.25 -11.01
CA ILE A 30 -8.31 -18.16 -12.41
C ILE A 30 -7.26 -17.39 -13.24
N GLY A 31 -6.39 -16.62 -12.58
CA GLY A 31 -5.33 -15.84 -13.23
C GLY A 31 -5.82 -14.50 -13.75
N SER A 32 -5.26 -14.03 -14.86
CA SER A 32 -5.50 -12.67 -15.40
C SER A 32 -6.99 -12.36 -15.65
N SER A 33 -7.77 -13.32 -16.12
CA SER A 33 -9.21 -13.17 -16.34
C SER A 33 -10.02 -13.07 -15.04
N GLY A 34 -9.48 -13.59 -13.92
CA GLY A 34 -10.07 -13.48 -12.59
C GLY A 34 -9.61 -12.26 -11.79
N GLN A 35 -8.54 -11.59 -12.20
CA GLN A 35 -7.86 -10.54 -11.41
C GLN A 35 -8.77 -9.39 -11.02
N GLN A 36 -9.65 -8.94 -11.92
CA GLN A 36 -10.61 -7.86 -11.61
C GLN A 36 -11.58 -8.26 -10.49
N ASN A 37 -12.03 -9.52 -10.50
CA ASN A 37 -12.93 -10.05 -9.47
C ASN A 37 -12.20 -10.30 -8.16
N ALA A 38 -10.95 -10.78 -8.22
CA ALA A 38 -10.08 -10.90 -7.05
C ALA A 38 -9.86 -9.54 -6.39
N THR A 39 -9.59 -8.51 -7.18
CA THR A 39 -9.44 -7.13 -6.72
C THR A 39 -10.70 -6.63 -6.01
N ARG A 40 -11.87 -6.71 -6.67
CA ARG A 40 -13.14 -6.28 -6.09
C ARG A 40 -13.46 -7.01 -4.79
N CYS A 41 -13.26 -8.34 -4.78
CA CYS A 41 -13.45 -9.17 -3.59
C CYS A 41 -12.50 -8.75 -2.46
N GLY A 42 -11.23 -8.56 -2.77
CA GLY A 42 -10.22 -8.14 -1.82
C GLY A 42 -10.52 -6.76 -1.23
N LEU A 43 -10.94 -5.79 -2.04
CA LEU A 43 -11.30 -4.45 -1.55
C LEU A 43 -12.47 -4.50 -0.57
N TRP A 44 -13.53 -5.25 -0.88
CA TRP A 44 -14.63 -5.46 0.07
C TRP A 44 -14.15 -6.12 1.37
N TRP A 45 -13.26 -7.09 1.24
CA TRP A 45 -12.72 -7.78 2.40
C TRP A 45 -11.87 -6.85 3.29
N VAL A 46 -11.03 -6.01 2.67
CA VAL A 46 -10.26 -4.99 3.37
C VAL A 46 -11.19 -4.04 4.14
N GLU A 47 -12.26 -3.54 3.52
CA GLU A 47 -13.17 -2.62 4.23
C GLU A 47 -13.87 -3.30 5.41
N MET A 48 -14.26 -4.58 5.28
CA MET A 48 -14.79 -5.37 6.40
C MET A 48 -13.77 -5.49 7.55
N LEU A 49 -12.49 -5.73 7.24
CA LEU A 49 -11.41 -5.83 8.22
C LEU A 49 -11.15 -4.47 8.90
N LYS A 50 -11.09 -3.38 8.13
CA LYS A 50 -10.90 -2.01 8.62
C LYS A 50 -12.05 -1.56 9.53
N ALA A 51 -13.29 -1.88 9.18
CA ALA A 51 -14.47 -1.60 10.00
C ALA A 51 -14.42 -2.29 11.37
N ARG A 52 -13.68 -3.41 11.48
CA ARG A 52 -13.42 -4.13 12.74
C ARG A 52 -12.03 -3.83 13.33
N HIS A 53 -11.38 -2.76 12.88
CA HIS A 53 -10.03 -2.34 13.32
C HIS A 53 -8.91 -3.37 13.10
N GLN A 54 -9.10 -4.34 12.21
CA GLN A 54 -8.11 -5.35 11.85
C GLN A 54 -7.19 -4.83 10.73
N TYR A 55 -6.52 -3.71 10.99
CA TYR A 55 -5.71 -3.05 9.95
C TYR A 55 -4.51 -3.89 9.49
N LYS A 56 -3.93 -4.72 10.36
CA LYS A 56 -2.80 -5.59 9.97
C LYS A 56 -3.24 -6.61 8.92
N ASP A 57 -4.41 -7.22 9.12
CA ASP A 57 -4.97 -8.18 8.17
C ASP A 57 -5.46 -7.47 6.89
N ALA A 58 -6.02 -6.26 7.02
CA ALA A 58 -6.35 -5.45 5.83
C ALA A 58 -5.12 -5.16 4.96
N ALA A 59 -3.96 -4.86 5.57
CA ALA A 59 -2.72 -4.63 4.84
C ALA A 59 -2.24 -5.88 4.09
N THR A 60 -2.39 -7.08 4.68
CA THR A 60 -2.01 -8.34 4.01
C THR A 60 -2.91 -8.62 2.82
N VAL A 61 -4.21 -8.31 2.92
CA VAL A 61 -5.14 -8.44 1.79
C VAL A 61 -4.79 -7.44 0.68
N TYR A 62 -4.51 -6.17 0.97
CA TYR A 62 -4.04 -5.22 -0.05
C TYR A 62 -2.79 -5.72 -0.77
N PHE A 63 -1.82 -6.27 -0.04
CA PHE A 63 -0.62 -6.86 -0.64
C PHE A 63 -0.94 -8.04 -1.57
N ARG A 64 -1.94 -8.87 -1.23
CA ARG A 64 -2.40 -9.98 -2.07
C ARG A 64 -3.16 -9.52 -3.31
N ILE A 65 -3.80 -8.35 -3.27
CA ILE A 65 -4.53 -7.78 -4.42
C ILE A 65 -3.55 -7.27 -5.48
N CYS A 66 -2.32 -6.89 -5.11
CA CYS A 66 -1.29 -6.43 -6.04
C CYS A 66 -1.18 -7.36 -7.26
N GLY A 67 -1.56 -6.85 -8.43
CA GLY A 67 -1.43 -7.55 -9.70
C GLY A 67 -0.15 -7.18 -10.46
N GLU A 68 -0.07 -7.65 -11.70
CA GLU A 68 1.02 -7.34 -12.63
C GLU A 68 0.99 -5.89 -13.12
N GLU A 69 -0.19 -5.26 -13.12
CA GLU A 69 -0.40 -3.88 -13.55
C GLU A 69 0.26 -2.90 -12.54
N PRO A 70 1.33 -2.18 -12.93
CA PRO A 70 2.18 -1.52 -11.94
C PRO A 70 1.52 -0.33 -11.24
N LEU A 71 0.58 0.37 -11.87
CA LEU A 71 -0.11 1.51 -11.24
C LEU A 71 -1.10 1.01 -10.19
N HIS A 72 -1.88 -0.03 -10.50
CA HIS A 72 -2.70 -0.72 -9.52
C HIS A 72 -1.87 -1.20 -8.32
N SER A 73 -0.72 -1.86 -8.57
CA SER A 73 0.17 -2.33 -7.52
C SER A 73 0.66 -1.16 -6.64
N ALA A 74 1.02 -0.02 -7.25
CA ALA A 74 1.44 1.19 -6.53
C ALA A 74 0.36 1.66 -5.54
N VAL A 75 -0.89 1.74 -6.00
CA VAL A 75 -2.04 2.17 -5.17
C VAL A 75 -2.28 1.19 -4.03
N MET A 76 -2.29 -0.12 -4.31
CA MET A 76 -2.53 -1.14 -3.26
C MET A 76 -1.44 -1.13 -2.19
N LEU A 77 -0.17 -0.97 -2.58
CA LEU A 77 0.95 -0.83 -1.64
C LEU A 77 0.81 0.44 -0.78
N GLU A 78 0.38 1.56 -1.38
CA GLU A 78 0.12 2.78 -0.62
C GLU A 78 -1.00 2.57 0.41
N GLN A 79 -2.12 1.95 0.01
CA GLN A 79 -3.22 1.67 0.93
C GLN A 79 -2.82 0.70 2.05
N ALA A 80 -2.02 -0.33 1.72
CA ALA A 80 -1.43 -1.23 2.72
C ALA A 80 -0.57 -0.48 3.74
N SER A 81 0.19 0.53 3.29
CA SER A 81 1.03 1.35 4.17
C SER A 81 0.20 2.04 5.25
N TYR A 82 -0.92 2.68 4.89
CA TYR A 82 -1.78 3.37 5.86
C TYR A 82 -2.44 2.41 6.83
N CYS A 83 -2.76 1.19 6.41
CA CYS A 83 -3.20 0.14 7.33
C CYS A 83 -2.12 -0.19 8.38
N TYR A 84 -0.84 -0.26 8.02
CA TYR A 84 0.23 -0.43 9.00
C TYR A 84 0.37 0.77 9.96
N LEU A 85 0.19 1.99 9.46
CA LEU A 85 0.19 3.20 10.28
C LEU A 85 -0.97 3.21 11.30
N LEU A 86 -2.17 2.81 10.88
CA LEU A 86 -3.40 2.81 11.70
C LEU A 86 -3.51 1.60 12.63
N SER A 87 -2.66 0.58 12.46
CA SER A 87 -2.64 -0.59 13.32
C SER A 87 -2.26 -0.24 14.76
N LYS A 88 -2.67 -1.10 15.71
CA LYS A 88 -2.36 -0.94 17.14
C LYS A 88 -1.50 -2.12 17.61
N PRO A 89 -0.24 -1.89 18.06
CA PRO A 89 0.54 -0.65 17.93
C PRO A 89 0.88 -0.34 16.46
N PRO A 90 1.15 0.95 16.11
CA PRO A 90 1.56 1.34 14.75
C PRO A 90 2.83 0.62 14.30
N MET A 91 2.85 0.20 13.03
CA MET A 91 3.99 -0.51 12.44
C MET A 91 4.76 0.40 11.48
N LEU A 92 5.45 1.40 12.04
CA LEU A 92 6.08 2.49 11.28
C LEU A 92 7.10 2.01 10.24
N HIS A 93 7.89 0.98 10.55
CA HIS A 93 8.82 0.41 9.56
C HIS A 93 8.09 -0.13 8.33
N LYS A 94 7.01 -0.91 8.53
CA LYS A 94 6.21 -1.45 7.43
C LYS A 94 5.51 -0.33 6.66
N TYR A 95 5.01 0.70 7.35
CA TYR A 95 4.43 1.89 6.71
C TYR A 95 5.44 2.55 5.77
N GLY A 96 6.63 2.93 6.26
CA GLY A 96 7.66 3.55 5.44
C GLY A 96 8.10 2.65 4.28
N PHE A 97 8.34 1.37 4.55
CA PHE A 97 8.79 0.42 3.53
C PHE A 97 7.79 0.27 2.38
N HIS A 98 6.49 0.17 2.67
CA HIS A 98 5.46 0.04 1.63
C HIS A 98 5.25 1.36 0.85
N LEU A 99 5.45 2.52 1.48
CA LEU A 99 5.44 3.80 0.77
C LEU A 99 6.59 3.93 -0.23
N VAL A 100 7.79 3.48 0.14
CA VAL A 100 8.95 3.45 -0.79
C VAL A 100 8.66 2.53 -1.98
N LEU A 101 8.16 1.30 -1.72
CA LEU A 101 7.78 0.38 -2.80
C LEU A 101 6.68 0.95 -3.69
N SER A 102 5.68 1.63 -3.11
CA SER A 102 4.62 2.31 -3.86
C SER A 102 5.19 3.42 -4.73
N GLY A 103 6.09 4.25 -4.21
CA GLY A 103 6.73 5.31 -4.97
C GLY A 103 7.54 4.81 -6.16
N ASP A 104 8.27 3.71 -6.01
CA ASP A 104 8.99 3.07 -7.13
C ASP A 104 8.05 2.66 -8.26
N ARG A 105 6.88 2.11 -7.89
CA ARG A 105 5.87 1.69 -8.87
C ARG A 105 5.20 2.88 -9.54
N TYR A 106 4.86 3.93 -8.78
CA TYR A 106 4.36 5.18 -9.35
C TYR A 106 5.36 5.79 -10.33
N LYS A 107 6.66 5.81 -10.00
CA LYS A 107 7.67 6.37 -10.90
C LYS A 107 7.81 5.56 -12.18
N LYS A 108 7.69 4.23 -12.12
CA LYS A 108 7.68 3.33 -13.31
C LYS A 108 6.48 3.56 -14.23
N CYS A 109 5.39 4.14 -13.71
CA CYS A 109 4.21 4.55 -14.46
C CYS A 109 4.19 6.05 -14.80
N ASP A 110 5.34 6.73 -14.68
CA ASP A 110 5.49 8.17 -14.89
C ASP A 110 4.58 9.07 -14.02
N GLN A 111 4.08 8.53 -12.90
CA GLN A 111 3.32 9.27 -11.90
C GLN A 111 4.26 9.94 -10.88
N ILE A 112 5.13 10.84 -11.37
CA ILE A 112 6.22 11.44 -10.58
C ILE A 112 5.70 12.16 -9.33
N ASN A 113 4.59 12.90 -9.43
CA ASN A 113 4.00 13.60 -8.30
C ASN A 113 3.56 12.63 -7.18
N HIS A 114 2.98 11.48 -7.54
CA HIS A 114 2.60 10.46 -6.57
C HIS A 114 3.83 9.78 -5.97
N ALA A 115 4.87 9.52 -6.77
CA ALA A 115 6.13 8.96 -6.29
C ALA A 115 6.81 9.87 -5.26
N ILE A 116 6.93 11.17 -5.55
CA ILE A 116 7.47 12.17 -4.61
C ILE A 116 6.64 12.18 -3.32
N ARG A 117 5.30 12.21 -3.42
CA ARG A 117 4.42 12.26 -2.26
C ARG A 117 4.60 11.06 -1.33
N THR A 118 4.65 9.83 -1.87
CA THR A 118 4.82 8.64 -1.02
C THR A 118 6.22 8.60 -0.39
N TYR A 119 7.26 8.94 -1.14
CA TYR A 119 8.63 9.04 -0.61
C TYR A 119 8.75 10.08 0.50
N ARG A 120 8.18 11.28 0.31
CA ARG A 120 8.18 12.33 1.35
C ARG A 120 7.47 11.90 2.62
N SER A 121 6.36 11.17 2.50
CA SER A 121 5.69 10.57 3.66
C SER A 121 6.59 9.57 4.39
N ALA A 122 7.42 8.81 3.66
CA ALA A 122 8.36 7.84 4.22
C ALA A 122 9.57 8.48 4.93
N VAL A 123 10.03 9.69 4.53
CA VAL A 123 11.16 10.40 5.16
C VAL A 123 10.99 10.51 6.68
N SER A 124 9.76 10.80 7.14
CA SER A 124 9.46 10.93 8.58
C SER A 124 9.74 9.66 9.39
N VAL A 125 9.67 8.48 8.75
CA VAL A 125 9.93 7.17 9.38
C VAL A 125 11.43 6.94 9.57
N TYR A 126 12.24 7.46 8.65
CA TYR A 126 13.68 7.18 8.61
C TYR A 126 14.53 8.26 9.29
N LYS A 127 13.94 9.42 9.55
CA LYS A 127 14.58 10.50 10.30
C LYS A 127 14.99 10.02 11.70
N GLY A 128 16.28 10.13 12.01
CA GLY A 128 16.85 9.71 13.31
C GLY A 128 16.88 8.19 13.53
N SER A 129 16.57 7.39 12.51
CA SER A 129 16.70 5.93 12.55
C SER A 129 18.12 5.48 12.21
N THR A 130 18.45 4.22 12.48
CA THR A 130 19.71 3.60 12.05
C THR A 130 19.71 3.15 10.59
N TRP A 131 18.60 3.35 9.85
CA TRP A 131 18.49 2.92 8.45
C TRP A 131 18.96 4.03 7.50
N SER A 132 20.24 4.36 7.56
CA SER A 132 20.85 5.39 6.71
C SER A 132 20.69 5.09 5.22
N HIS A 133 20.89 3.85 4.79
CA HIS A 133 20.82 3.50 3.36
C HIS A 133 19.46 3.78 2.73
N ILE A 134 18.35 3.45 3.41
CA ILE A 134 17.02 3.75 2.88
C ILE A 134 16.69 5.24 2.98
N LYS A 135 17.20 5.92 4.02
CA LYS A 135 17.09 7.38 4.13
C LYS A 135 17.73 8.04 2.91
N ASP A 136 18.99 7.72 2.62
CA ASP A 136 19.75 8.30 1.51
C ASP A 136 19.09 7.96 0.15
N HIS A 137 18.62 6.72 -0.02
CA HIS A 137 17.84 6.29 -1.19
C HIS A 137 16.60 7.15 -1.42
N VAL A 138 15.84 7.42 -0.36
CA VAL A 138 14.63 8.24 -0.43
C VAL A 138 14.95 9.70 -0.78
N HIS A 139 15.93 10.30 -0.11
CA HIS A 139 16.34 11.68 -0.36
C HIS A 139 16.90 11.88 -1.77
N PHE A 140 17.75 10.95 -2.23
CA PHE A 140 18.32 10.96 -3.57
C PHE A 140 17.23 10.94 -4.65
N HIS A 141 16.25 10.04 -4.55
CA HIS A 141 15.19 9.94 -5.55
C HIS A 141 14.22 11.11 -5.51
N ILE A 142 13.86 11.63 -4.33
CA ILE A 142 13.06 12.87 -4.23
C ILE A 142 13.78 14.01 -4.95
N GLY A 143 15.07 14.20 -4.68
CA GLY A 143 15.88 15.23 -5.33
C GLY A 143 15.92 15.06 -6.85
N GLN A 144 16.21 13.85 -7.32
CA GLN A 144 16.20 13.52 -8.75
C GLN A 144 14.86 13.83 -9.42
N TRP A 145 13.74 13.48 -8.77
CA TRP A 145 12.41 13.69 -9.34
C TRP A 145 11.98 15.16 -9.31
N TYR A 146 12.35 15.94 -8.29
CA TYR A 146 12.15 17.38 -8.30
C TYR A 146 12.95 18.07 -9.41
N ALA A 147 14.18 17.62 -9.67
CA ALA A 147 14.98 18.15 -10.78
C ALA A 147 14.31 17.87 -12.15
N VAL A 148 13.72 16.69 -12.33
CA VAL A 148 12.93 16.35 -13.54
C VAL A 148 11.71 17.27 -13.70
N LEU A 149 11.11 17.72 -12.59
CA LEU A 149 10.00 18.69 -12.60
C LEU A 149 10.46 20.16 -12.72
N GLY A 150 11.77 20.43 -12.90
CA GLY A 150 12.32 21.79 -12.99
C GLY A 150 12.43 22.53 -11.65
N MET A 151 12.22 21.84 -10.53
CA MET A 151 12.23 22.42 -9.18
C MET A 151 13.63 22.30 -8.56
N HIS A 152 14.63 22.92 -9.19
CA HIS A 152 16.05 22.72 -8.86
C HIS A 152 16.42 23.12 -7.43
N ASP A 153 15.89 24.23 -6.91
CA ASP A 153 16.20 24.70 -5.55
C ASP A 153 15.78 23.66 -4.48
N ILE A 154 14.61 23.06 -4.67
CA ILE A 154 14.05 22.05 -3.77
C ILE A 154 14.77 20.70 -3.97
N ALA A 155 15.15 20.38 -5.20
CA ALA A 155 15.91 19.18 -5.50
C ALA A 155 17.25 19.14 -4.76
N VAL A 156 18.02 20.24 -4.81
CA VAL A 156 19.33 20.34 -4.14
C VAL A 156 19.16 20.23 -2.63
N ALA A 157 18.17 20.89 -2.04
CA ALA A 157 17.91 20.81 -0.60
C ALA A 157 17.72 19.37 -0.13
N HIS A 158 16.95 18.56 -0.86
CA HIS A 158 16.73 17.16 -0.50
C HIS A 158 17.95 16.27 -0.68
N MET A 159 18.85 16.58 -1.63
CA MET A 159 20.08 15.80 -1.83
C MET A 159 21.16 16.04 -0.76
N LEU A 160 20.97 17.05 0.09
CA LEU A 160 21.93 17.45 1.14
C LEU A 160 21.51 16.98 2.56
N GLU A 161 20.37 16.29 2.71
CA GLU A 161 19.83 15.74 3.97
C GLU A 161 20.22 14.27 4.23
#